data_AF-R9JL76-F1
#
_entry.id   AF-R9JL76-F1
#
_cell.length_a   1.000
_cell.length_b   1.000
_cell.length_c   1.000
_cell.angle_alpha   90.00
_cell.angle_beta   90.00
_cell.angle_gamma   90.00
#
_symmetry.space_group_name_H-M   'P 1'
#
loop_
_entity.id
_entity.type
_entity.pdbx_description
1 polymer ?
#
loop_
_entity_poly.entity_id
_entity_poly.type
_entity_poly.pdbx_seq_one_letter_code
_entity_poly.pdbx_strand_id
1 'polypeptide(L)'
;MNEIIELTNVDFSSIFISVFIILVGVKAIVSLFEWVINKLGLETKWMREKREEHELLLNTSNSLIILRQKHDEDMKKSDSHDEEMRNDIKRLTQLFVDKQINDYRWEIINLADKIASGKSASKECLRHAIATYEKYEKIIDEHGLVNGEVEISIEVIKECYQNRLKENK
;
A
#
# COMPACT_ATOMS: atom_id res chain seq x y z
N MET A 1 -35.44 -79.06 -16.50
CA MET A 1 -35.89 -78.44 -17.76
C MET A 1 -37.35 -77.98 -17.71
N ASN A 2 -38.15 -78.35 -16.68
CA ASN A 2 -39.52 -77.82 -16.51
C ASN A 2 -39.58 -76.53 -15.67
N GLU A 3 -38.71 -76.36 -14.68
CA GLU A 3 -38.70 -75.15 -13.82
C GLU A 3 -38.25 -73.89 -14.57
N ILE A 4 -37.38 -74.02 -15.58
CA ILE A 4 -36.89 -72.89 -16.40
C ILE A 4 -38.00 -72.33 -17.31
N ILE A 5 -38.96 -73.18 -17.70
CA ILE A 5 -40.09 -72.82 -18.57
C ILE A 5 -41.14 -72.00 -17.78
N GLU A 6 -41.29 -72.26 -16.47
CA GLU A 6 -42.17 -71.45 -15.62
C GLU A 6 -41.64 -70.03 -15.41
N LEU A 7 -40.31 -69.83 -15.34
CA LEU A 7 -39.72 -68.49 -15.30
C LEU A 7 -39.92 -67.69 -16.59
N THR A 8 -40.20 -68.34 -17.73
CA THR A 8 -40.42 -67.66 -19.02
C THR A 8 -41.88 -67.30 -19.30
N ASN A 9 -42.82 -67.84 -18.51
CA ASN A 9 -44.26 -67.51 -18.57
C ASN A 9 -44.66 -66.36 -17.64
N VAL A 10 -43.68 -65.69 -17.04
CA VAL A 10 -43.92 -64.55 -16.17
C VAL A 10 -44.41 -63.36 -17.01
N ASP A 11 -45.59 -62.84 -16.67
CA ASP A 11 -46.13 -61.63 -17.30
C ASP A 11 -45.36 -60.39 -16.82
N PHE A 12 -44.29 -60.08 -17.55
CA PHE A 12 -43.46 -58.90 -17.29
C PHE A 12 -44.25 -57.58 -17.34
N SER A 13 -45.36 -57.50 -18.10
CA SER A 13 -46.20 -56.31 -18.15
C SER A 13 -46.94 -56.11 -16.82
N SER A 14 -47.50 -57.19 -16.27
CA SER A 14 -48.15 -57.18 -14.96
C SER A 14 -47.19 -56.84 -13.82
N ILE A 15 -45.97 -57.38 -13.84
CA ILE A 15 -44.93 -57.03 -12.86
C ILE A 15 -44.53 -55.56 -12.99
N PHE A 16 -44.37 -55.05 -14.20
CA PHE A 16 -44.03 -53.65 -14.43
C PHE A 16 -45.11 -52.68 -13.91
N ILE A 17 -46.39 -52.99 -14.16
CA ILE A 17 -47.53 -52.20 -13.68
C ILE A 17 -47.60 -52.23 -12.15
N SER A 18 -47.40 -53.40 -11.53
CA SER A 18 -47.45 -53.51 -10.07
C SER A 18 -46.33 -52.72 -9.38
N VAL A 19 -45.09 -52.75 -9.93
CA VAL A 19 -43.99 -51.90 -9.46
C VAL A 19 -44.33 -50.42 -9.60
N PHE A 20 -44.94 -50.01 -10.72
CA PHE A 20 -45.33 -48.62 -10.93
C PHE A 20 -46.40 -48.15 -9.94
N ILE A 21 -47.40 -49.00 -9.63
CA ILE A 21 -48.44 -48.72 -8.63
C ILE A 21 -47.81 -48.53 -7.24
N ILE A 22 -46.84 -49.39 -6.88
CA ILE A 22 -46.13 -49.27 -5.59
C ILE A 22 -45.36 -47.94 -5.53
N LEU A 23 -44.64 -47.57 -6.59
CA LEU A 23 -43.89 -46.30 -6.63
C LEU A 23 -44.80 -45.08 -6.52
N VAL A 24 -45.94 -45.08 -7.23
CA VAL A 24 -46.94 -44.01 -7.15
C VAL A 24 -47.57 -43.95 -5.75
N GLY A 25 -47.88 -45.10 -5.15
CA GLY A 25 -48.40 -45.19 -3.79
C GLY A 25 -47.43 -44.61 -2.76
N VAL A 26 -46.15 -44.98 -2.83
CA VAL A 26 -45.10 -44.44 -1.95
C VAL A 26 -44.97 -42.93 -2.13
N LYS A 27 -44.96 -42.42 -3.37
CA LYS A 27 -44.90 -40.97 -3.65
C LYS A 27 -46.11 -40.22 -3.07
N ALA A 28 -47.31 -40.78 -3.22
CA ALA A 28 -48.53 -40.18 -2.68
C ALA A 28 -48.51 -40.11 -1.15
N ILE A 29 -48.01 -41.16 -0.49
CA ILE A 29 -47.86 -41.21 0.97
C ILE A 29 -46.86 -40.13 1.43
N VAL A 30 -45.68 -40.05 0.82
CA VAL A 30 -44.68 -39.02 1.17
C VAL A 30 -45.25 -37.61 1.01
N SER A 31 -45.97 -37.36 -0.08
CA SER A 31 -46.58 -36.06 -0.34
C SER A 31 -47.67 -35.68 0.68
N LEU A 32 -48.48 -36.64 1.12
CA LEU A 32 -49.46 -36.43 2.19
C LEU A 32 -48.77 -36.09 3.52
N PHE A 33 -47.70 -36.80 3.87
CA PHE A 33 -46.92 -36.50 5.08
C PHE A 33 -46.28 -35.11 5.03
N GLU A 34 -45.66 -34.72 3.91
CA GLU A 34 -45.12 -33.37 3.71
C GLU A 34 -46.20 -32.29 3.86
N TRP A 35 -47.38 -32.52 3.27
CA TRP A 35 -48.51 -31.59 3.39
C TRP A 35 -48.99 -31.44 4.84
N VAL A 36 -49.11 -32.54 5.59
CA VAL A 36 -49.52 -32.51 7.01
C VAL A 36 -48.49 -31.76 7.87
N ILE A 37 -47.19 -32.02 7.69
CA ILE A 37 -46.11 -31.33 8.41
C ILE A 37 -46.17 -29.82 8.16
N ASN A 38 -46.34 -29.42 6.89
CA ASN A 38 -46.47 -28.02 6.50
C ASN A 38 -47.75 -27.37 7.04
N LYS A 39 -48.89 -28.09 7.03
CA LYS A 39 -50.19 -27.56 7.48
C LYS A 39 -50.26 -27.38 9.00
N LEU A 40 -49.61 -28.26 9.77
CA LEU A 40 -49.51 -28.17 11.23
C LEU A 40 -48.42 -27.18 11.68
N GLY A 41 -47.60 -26.65 10.76
CA GLY A 41 -46.57 -25.67 11.06
C GLY A 41 -45.41 -26.24 11.88
N LEU A 42 -45.17 -27.56 11.81
CA LEU A 42 -44.08 -28.20 12.53
C LEU A 42 -42.76 -27.93 11.78
N GLU A 43 -41.89 -27.12 12.37
CA GLU A 43 -40.53 -26.96 11.84
C GLU A 43 -39.72 -28.23 12.13
N THR A 44 -39.39 -28.98 11.07
CA THR A 44 -38.44 -30.09 11.17
C THR A 44 -37.04 -29.53 11.42
N LYS A 45 -36.19 -30.31 12.10
CA LYS A 45 -34.80 -29.92 12.40
C LYS A 45 -34.04 -29.49 11.13
N TRP A 46 -34.29 -30.16 10.00
CA TRP A 46 -33.70 -29.86 8.71
C TRP A 46 -34.13 -28.50 8.15
N MET A 47 -35.41 -28.14 8.28
CA MET A 47 -35.89 -26.82 7.85
C MET A 47 -35.28 -25.69 8.68
N ARG A 48 -35.10 -25.90 9.99
CA ARG A 48 -34.43 -24.93 10.86
C ARG A 48 -32.96 -24.75 10.49
N GLU A 49 -32.23 -25.86 10.33
CA GLU A 49 -30.81 -25.85 9.94
C GLU A 49 -30.59 -25.13 8.60
N LYS A 50 -31.44 -25.39 7.60
CA LYS A 50 -31.38 -24.69 6.30
C LYS A 50 -31.66 -23.18 6.41
N ARG A 51 -32.55 -22.77 7.31
CA ARG A 51 -32.85 -21.35 7.56
C ARG A 51 -31.66 -20.66 8.25
N GLU A 52 -31.11 -21.28 9.28
CA GLU A 52 -29.92 -20.79 9.99
C GLU A 52 -28.73 -20.66 9.03
N GLU A 53 -28.50 -21.66 8.16
CA GLU A 53 -27.47 -21.59 7.11
C GLU A 53 -27.71 -20.41 6.15
N HIS A 54 -28.95 -20.23 5.69
CA HIS A 54 -29.28 -19.11 4.80
C HIS A 54 -29.08 -17.74 5.48
N GLU A 55 -29.50 -17.60 6.74
CA GLU A 55 -29.27 -16.38 7.53
C GLU A 55 -27.78 -16.10 7.74
N LEU A 56 -26.99 -17.14 8.03
CA LEU A 56 -25.54 -17.03 8.13
C LEU A 56 -24.94 -16.57 6.80
N LEU A 57 -25.35 -17.15 5.67
CA LEU A 57 -24.88 -16.75 4.34
C LEU A 57 -25.22 -15.29 4.02
N LEU A 58 -26.43 -14.84 4.36
CA LEU A 58 -26.83 -13.44 4.20
C LEU A 58 -25.99 -12.51 5.08
N ASN A 59 -25.78 -12.88 6.34
CA ASN A 59 -24.97 -12.10 7.28
C ASN A 59 -23.50 -12.02 6.82
N THR A 60 -22.93 -13.14 6.41
CA THR A 60 -21.57 -13.19 5.84
C THR A 60 -21.48 -12.32 4.58
N SER A 61 -22.47 -12.41 3.68
CA SER A 61 -22.50 -11.59 2.45
C SER A 61 -22.55 -10.10 2.78
N ASN A 62 -23.39 -9.69 3.72
CA ASN A 62 -23.48 -8.30 4.18
C ASN A 62 -22.16 -7.84 4.84
N SER A 63 -21.57 -8.68 5.68
CA SER A 63 -20.28 -8.39 6.33
C SER A 63 -19.16 -8.22 5.31
N LEU A 64 -19.14 -9.02 4.25
CA LEU A 64 -18.18 -8.89 3.14
C LEU A 64 -18.38 -7.58 2.36
N ILE A 65 -19.63 -7.14 2.16
CA ILE A 65 -19.91 -5.85 1.52
C ILE A 65 -19.37 -4.70 2.39
N ILE A 66 -19.65 -4.71 3.68
CA ILE A 66 -19.16 -3.69 4.64
C ILE A 66 -17.63 -3.70 4.67
N LEU A 67 -17.01 -4.87 4.75
CA LEU A 67 -15.56 -5.01 4.77
C LEU A 67 -14.92 -4.46 3.48
N ARG A 68 -15.53 -4.73 2.31
CA ARG A 68 -15.07 -4.19 1.04
C ARG A 68 -15.18 -2.67 0.99
N GLN A 69 -16.30 -2.10 1.43
CA GLN A 69 -16.48 -0.65 1.50
C GLN A 69 -15.42 0.00 2.40
N LYS A 70 -15.20 -0.57 3.59
CA LYS A 70 -14.17 -0.09 4.51
C LYS A 70 -12.78 -0.20 3.89
N HIS A 71 -12.48 -1.30 3.20
CA HIS A 71 -11.20 -1.46 2.50
C HIS A 71 -10.99 -0.41 1.41
N ASP A 72 -12.01 -0.10 0.62
CA ASP A 72 -11.95 0.94 -0.40
C ASP A 72 -11.73 2.34 0.22
N GLU A 73 -12.36 2.62 1.37
CA GLU A 73 -12.14 3.86 2.14
C GLU A 73 -10.73 3.93 2.73
N ASP A 74 -10.27 2.86 3.36
CA ASP A 74 -8.93 2.76 3.96
C ASP A 74 -7.85 2.90 2.87
N MET A 75 -8.06 2.33 1.68
CA MET A 75 -7.14 2.47 0.55
C MET A 75 -7.08 3.91 0.05
N LYS A 76 -8.22 4.58 -0.15
CA LYS A 76 -8.24 6.01 -0.54
C LYS A 76 -7.53 6.90 0.48
N LYS A 77 -7.71 6.61 1.77
CA LYS A 77 -7.04 7.34 2.85
C LYS A 77 -5.54 7.07 2.84
N SER A 78 -5.12 5.84 2.58
CA SER A 78 -3.71 5.47 2.43
C SER A 78 -3.08 6.21 1.25
N ASP A 79 -3.72 6.24 0.09
CA ASP A 79 -3.23 6.95 -1.09
C ASP A 79 -3.04 8.45 -0.82
N SER A 80 -4.02 9.08 -0.14
CA SER A 80 -3.95 10.47 0.30
C SER A 80 -2.77 10.72 1.24
N HIS A 81 -2.58 9.86 2.25
CA HIS A 81 -1.48 9.98 3.20
C HIS A 81 -0.12 9.78 2.52
N ASP A 82 -0.01 8.87 1.55
CA ASP A 82 1.22 8.64 0.80
C ASP A 82 1.58 9.85 -0.08
N GLU A 83 0.59 10.54 -0.64
CA GLU A 83 0.79 11.79 -1.37
C GLU A 83 1.25 12.92 -0.43
N GLU A 84 0.60 13.10 0.71
CA GLU A 84 1.00 14.08 1.73
C GLU A 84 2.43 13.81 2.23
N MET A 85 2.74 12.55 2.57
CA MET A 85 4.07 12.15 3.01
C MET A 85 5.13 12.42 1.95
N ARG A 86 4.84 12.15 0.67
CA ARG A 86 5.76 12.45 -0.43
C ARG A 86 6.02 13.94 -0.56
N ASN A 87 5.00 14.77 -0.40
CA ASN A 87 5.12 16.23 -0.45
C ASN A 87 5.92 16.77 0.74
N ASP A 88 5.68 16.25 1.94
CA ASP A 88 6.44 16.62 3.13
C ASP A 88 7.92 16.23 3.03
N ILE A 89 8.22 15.04 2.51
CA ILE A 89 9.61 14.61 2.26
C ILE A 89 10.28 15.56 1.26
N LYS A 90 9.63 15.89 0.15
CA LYS A 90 10.17 16.85 -0.83
C LYS A 90 10.46 18.21 -0.19
N ARG A 91 9.53 18.72 0.62
CA ARG A 91 9.70 19.99 1.34
C ARG A 91 10.87 19.92 2.32
N LEU A 92 10.99 18.83 3.07
CA LEU A 92 12.10 18.64 3.99
C LEU A 92 13.44 18.58 3.26
N THR A 93 13.51 17.89 2.12
CA THR A 93 14.72 17.86 1.28
C THR A 93 15.09 19.25 0.79
N GLN A 94 14.13 20.06 0.32
CA GLN A 94 14.38 21.44 -0.10
C GLN A 94 14.92 22.29 1.05
N LEU A 95 14.26 22.25 2.21
CA LEU A 95 14.72 22.98 3.40
C LEU A 95 16.15 22.58 3.84
N PHE A 96 16.48 21.29 3.71
CA PHE A 96 17.81 20.80 4.04
C PHE A 96 18.87 21.31 3.05
N VAL A 97 18.56 21.30 1.75
CA VAL A 97 19.46 21.86 0.71
C VAL A 97 19.66 23.36 0.95
N ASP A 98 18.58 24.12 1.15
CA ASP A 98 18.64 25.56 1.43
C ASP A 98 19.48 25.86 2.67
N LYS A 99 19.30 25.07 3.74
CA LYS A 99 20.10 25.20 4.96
C LYS A 99 21.58 24.93 4.69
N GLN A 100 21.93 23.86 3.99
CA GLN A 100 23.33 23.55 3.68
C GLN A 100 23.99 24.65 2.84
N ILE A 101 23.26 25.19 1.85
CA ILE A 101 23.72 26.33 1.05
C ILE A 101 24.01 27.52 1.96
N ASN A 102 23.07 27.88 2.84
CA ASN A 102 23.24 28.99 3.77
C ASN A 102 24.41 28.79 4.75
N ASP A 103 24.60 27.57 5.26
CA ASP A 103 25.71 27.23 6.14
C ASP A 103 27.06 27.43 5.42
N TYR A 104 27.19 26.94 4.18
CA TYR A 104 28.39 27.14 3.36
C TYR A 104 28.65 28.61 3.05
N ARG A 105 27.60 29.36 2.68
CA ARG A 105 27.72 30.80 2.43
C ARG A 105 28.23 31.53 3.66
N TRP A 106 27.64 31.24 4.81
CA TRP A 106 28.03 31.86 6.07
C TRP A 106 29.50 31.57 6.41
N GLU A 107 29.96 30.34 6.22
CA GLU A 107 31.36 29.97 6.47
C GLU A 107 32.34 30.75 5.59
N ILE A 108 32.05 30.85 4.29
CA ILE A 108 32.87 31.55 3.31
C ILE A 108 32.90 33.05 3.60
N ILE A 109 31.73 33.66 3.80
CA ILE A 109 31.58 35.10 4.08
C ILE A 109 32.29 35.46 5.38
N ASN A 110 32.09 34.68 6.45
CA ASN A 110 32.69 34.95 7.75
C ASN A 110 34.22 34.82 7.71
N LEU A 111 34.77 33.90 6.92
CA LEU A 111 36.22 33.82 6.75
C LEU A 111 36.76 35.01 5.95
N ALA A 112 36.08 35.40 4.87
CA ALA A 112 36.47 36.56 4.07
C ALA A 112 36.43 37.85 4.89
N ASP A 113 35.39 38.05 5.72
CA ASP A 113 35.26 39.20 6.62
C ASP A 113 36.41 39.26 7.65
N LYS A 114 36.81 38.11 8.21
CA LYS A 114 37.98 38.02 9.11
C LYS A 114 39.27 38.46 8.40
N ILE A 115 39.48 38.01 7.15
CA ILE A 115 40.66 38.37 6.36
C ILE A 115 40.64 39.87 6.03
N ALA A 116 39.50 40.39 5.58
CA ALA A 116 39.32 41.81 5.24
C ALA A 116 39.51 42.72 6.46
N SER A 117 39.12 42.25 7.65
CA SER A 117 39.35 42.92 8.94
C SER A 117 40.81 42.86 9.41
N GLY A 118 41.74 42.33 8.61
CA GLY A 118 43.16 42.24 8.93
C GLY A 118 43.54 41.12 9.91
N LYS A 119 42.62 40.20 10.24
CA LYS A 119 42.93 39.05 11.10
C LYS A 119 43.63 37.97 10.29
N SER A 120 44.64 37.33 10.88
CA SER A 120 45.34 36.23 10.22
C SER A 120 44.49 34.96 10.23
N ALA A 121 44.29 34.37 9.05
CA ALA A 121 43.74 33.04 8.88
C ALA A 121 44.86 32.01 8.66
N SER A 122 44.70 30.80 9.19
CA SER A 122 45.65 29.71 8.94
C SER A 122 45.49 29.20 7.50
N LYS A 123 46.57 28.62 6.93
CA LYS A 123 46.51 27.97 5.60
C LYS A 123 45.46 26.87 5.55
N GLU A 124 45.23 26.18 6.66
CA GLU A 124 44.24 25.11 6.76
C GLU A 124 42.82 25.66 6.70
N CYS A 125 42.51 26.75 7.39
CA CYS A 125 41.20 27.41 7.31
C CYS A 125 40.93 27.92 5.89
N LEU A 126 41.93 28.51 5.23
CA LEU A 126 41.81 28.98 3.84
C LEU A 126 41.53 27.81 2.88
N ARG A 127 42.29 26.71 3.00
CA ARG A 127 42.08 25.50 2.20
C ARG A 127 40.71 24.88 2.46
N HIS A 128 40.27 24.86 3.72
CA HIS A 128 38.95 24.36 4.09
C HIS A 128 37.84 25.17 3.41
N ALA A 129 37.87 26.51 3.51
CA ALA A 129 36.86 27.35 2.88
C ALA A 129 36.84 27.22 1.34
N ILE A 130 37.99 27.02 0.69
CA ILE A 130 38.05 26.73 -0.75
C ILE A 130 37.35 25.40 -1.07
N ALA A 131 37.61 24.35 -0.29
CA ALA A 131 36.91 23.07 -0.45
C ALA A 131 35.40 23.16 -0.12
N THR A 132 35.03 23.99 0.86
CA THR A 132 33.62 24.31 1.17
C THR A 132 32.94 24.98 -0.01
N TYR A 133 33.62 25.93 -0.68
CA TYR A 133 33.11 26.56 -1.90
C TYR A 133 32.91 25.56 -3.05
N GLU A 134 33.83 24.61 -3.26
CA GLU A 134 33.65 23.57 -4.28
C GLU A 134 32.40 22.71 -4.03
N LYS A 135 32.11 22.38 -2.76
CA LYS A 135 30.87 21.66 -2.40
C LYS A 135 29.63 22.52 -2.64
N TYR A 136 29.70 23.79 -2.29
CA TYR A 136 28.62 24.75 -2.52
C TYR A 136 28.29 24.87 -4.03
N GLU A 137 29.30 25.04 -4.89
CA GLU A 137 29.10 25.13 -6.34
C GLU A 137 28.45 23.87 -6.89
N LYS A 138 28.88 22.70 -6.42
CA LYS A 138 28.30 21.42 -6.82
C LYS A 138 26.82 21.33 -6.46
N ILE A 139 26.44 21.72 -5.24
CA ILE A 139 25.03 21.70 -4.81
C ILE A 139 24.20 22.68 -5.65
N ILE A 140 24.73 23.87 -5.94
CA ILE A 140 24.04 24.88 -6.75
C ILE A 140 23.81 24.39 -8.17
N ASP A 141 24.84 23.82 -8.81
CA ASP A 141 24.75 23.27 -10.17
C ASP A 141 23.76 22.10 -10.24
N GLU A 142 23.85 21.15 -9.30
CA GLU A 142 22.94 20.00 -9.21
C GLU A 142 21.46 20.41 -9.04
N HIS A 143 21.19 21.55 -8.41
CA HIS A 143 19.84 22.04 -8.16
C HIS A 143 19.40 23.18 -9.10
N GLY A 144 20.23 23.53 -10.10
CA GLY A 144 19.93 24.60 -11.07
C GLY A 144 19.77 25.98 -10.43
N LEU A 145 20.43 26.22 -9.31
CA LEU A 145 20.42 27.49 -8.59
C LEU A 145 21.47 28.43 -9.20
N VAL A 146 21.30 29.74 -9.00
CA VAL A 146 22.28 30.74 -9.45
C VAL A 146 23.17 31.12 -8.29
N ASN A 147 24.49 31.00 -8.47
CA ASN A 147 25.45 31.56 -7.53
C ASN A 147 25.48 33.10 -7.68
N GLY A 148 25.58 33.81 -6.56
CA GLY A 148 25.67 35.27 -6.57
C GLY A 148 25.96 35.91 -5.21
N GLU A 149 26.16 35.12 -4.15
CA GLU A 149 26.36 35.66 -2.79
C GLU A 149 27.78 35.53 -2.25
N VAL A 150 28.60 34.64 -2.81
CA VAL A 150 29.92 34.30 -2.22
C VAL A 150 31.12 34.51 -3.15
N GLU A 151 30.90 34.95 -4.38
CA GLU A 151 31.94 35.09 -5.42
C GLU A 151 33.07 36.03 -5.00
N ILE A 152 32.72 37.20 -4.47
CA ILE A 152 33.70 38.17 -3.95
C ILE A 152 34.42 37.60 -2.73
N SER A 153 33.68 36.95 -1.82
CA SER A 153 34.25 36.38 -0.59
C SER A 153 35.26 35.28 -0.90
N ILE A 154 34.97 34.40 -1.86
CA ILE A 154 35.91 33.34 -2.24
C ILE A 154 37.13 33.89 -2.98
N GLU A 155 37.00 34.97 -3.75
CA GLU A 155 38.13 35.64 -4.40
C GLU A 155 39.14 36.16 -3.36
N VAL A 156 38.65 36.88 -2.34
CA VAL A 156 39.47 37.36 -1.21
C VAL A 156 40.22 36.21 -0.52
N ILE A 157 39.54 35.08 -0.27
CA ILE A 157 40.14 33.89 0.37
C ILE A 157 41.23 33.29 -0.53
N LYS A 158 40.97 33.17 -1.85
CA LYS A 158 41.92 32.62 -2.82
C LYS A 158 43.18 33.48 -2.92
N GLU A 159 43.04 34.80 -2.99
CA GLU A 159 44.18 35.74 -3.00
C GLU A 159 45.02 35.62 -1.73
N CYS A 160 44.37 35.61 -0.56
CA CYS A 160 45.05 35.44 0.73
C CYS A 160 45.84 34.12 0.77
N TYR A 161 45.23 33.03 0.29
CA TYR A 161 45.87 31.72 0.22
C TYR A 161 47.11 31.72 -0.68
N GLN A 162 47.02 32.32 -1.88
CA GLN A 162 48.15 32.43 -2.80
C GLN A 162 49.30 33.25 -2.21
N ASN A 163 49.00 34.36 -1.53
CA ASN A 163 50.01 35.19 -0.86
C ASN A 163 50.76 34.40 0.23
N ARG A 164 50.04 33.62 1.05
CA ARG A 164 50.65 32.73 2.06
C ARG A 164 51.52 31.61 1.49
N LEU A 165 51.23 31.16 0.27
CA LEU A 165 52.09 30.19 -0.43
C LEU A 165 53.39 30.83 -0.92
N LYS A 166 53.33 32.09 -1.36
CA LYS A 166 54.51 32.85 -1.81
C LYS A 166 55.42 33.26 -0.65
N GLU A 167 54.86 33.61 0.51
CA GLU A 167 55.63 33.95 1.73
C GLU A 167 56.45 32.80 2.34
N ASN A 168 56.19 31.55 1.95
CA ASN A 168 56.94 30.37 2.42
C ASN A 168 57.97 29.85 1.41
N LYS A 169 58.30 30.64 0.39
CA LYS A 169 59.46 30.44 -0.48
C LYS A 169 60.57 31.40 -0.06
#